data_AF-A0A353XR27-F1
#
_entry.id   AF-A0A353XR27-F1
#
_cell.length_a   1.000
_cell.length_b   1.000
_cell.length_c   1.000
_cell.angle_alpha   90.00
_cell.angle_beta   90.00
_cell.angle_gamma   90.00
#
_symmetry.space_group_name_H-M   'P 1'
#
loop_
_entity.id
_entity.type
_entity.pdbx_description
1 polymer ?
#
loop_
_entity_poly.entity_id
_entity_poly.type
_entity_poly.pdbx_seq_one_letter_code
_entity_poly.pdbx_strand_id
1 'polypeptide(L)' 'MKIQVLSDLHIDSYAKRQQPIGRIPYTDADIILVAGDTANSDKGMAWLQQQAE' A
#
# COMPACT_ATOMS: atom_id res chain seq x y z
N MET A 1 -10.06 11.13 -16.01
CA MET A 1 -8.99 10.86 -15.05
C MET A 1 -9.61 10.60 -13.68
N LYS A 2 -9.61 9.35 -13.25
CA LYS A 2 -10.05 8.86 -11.94
C LYS A 2 -8.81 8.62 -11.09
N ILE A 3 -8.73 9.29 -9.95
CA ILE A 3 -7.64 9.13 -8.99
C ILE A 3 -8.21 8.49 -7.74
N GLN A 4 -7.63 7.37 -7.31
CA GLN A 4 -7.90 6.78 -6.02
C GLN A 4 -6.77 7.14 -5.06
N VAL A 5 -7.12 7.65 -3.88
CA VAL A 5 -6.16 8.01 -2.85
C VAL A 5 -6.24 6.99 -1.72
N LEU A 6 -5.10 6.44 -1.33
CA LEU A 6 -4.94 5.57 -0.16
C LEU A 6 -3.99 6.24 0.82
N SER A 7 -4.28 6.16 2.12
CA SER A 7 -3.45 6.73 3.18
C SER A 7 -3.42 5.81 4.39
N ASP A 8 -2.36 5.93 5.18
CA ASP A 8 -2.23 5.35 6.53
C ASP A 8 -2.53 3.85 6.60
N LEU A 9 -2.05 3.09 5.61
CA LEU A 9 -2.22 1.64 5.56
C LEU A 9 -1.41 0.92 6.65
N HIS A 10 -0.38 1.56 7.21
CA HIS A 10 0.46 1.06 8.30
C HIS A 10 0.96 -0.38 8.08
N ILE A 11 1.39 -0.70 6.86
CA ILE A 11 1.74 -2.07 6.43
C ILE A 11 2.79 -2.71 7.33
N ASP A 12 3.76 -1.92 7.80
CA ASP A 12 4.80 -2.37 8.72
C ASP A 12 4.25 -2.84 10.07
N SER A 13 3.14 -2.27 10.53
CA SER A 13 2.48 -2.68 11.77
C SER A 13 1.85 -4.07 11.64
N TYR A 14 1.24 -4.35 10.47
CA TYR A 14 0.73 -5.69 10.16
C TYR A 14 1.88 -6.70 10.05
N ALA A 15 2.94 -6.34 9.34
CA ALA A 15 4.14 -7.17 9.19
C ALA A 15 4.76 -7.55 10.55
N LYS A 16 4.94 -6.57 11.45
CA LYS A 16 5.50 -6.78 12.79
C LYS A 16 4.65 -7.70 13.65
N ARG A 17 3.33 -7.63 13.50
CA ARG A 17 2.36 -8.45 14.23
C ARG A 17 2.11 -9.81 13.58
N GLN A 18 2.83 -10.12 12.50
CA GLN A 18 2.62 -11.33 11.69
C GLN A 18 1.16 -11.47 11.21
N GLN A 19 0.50 -10.33 10.99
CA GLN A 19 -0.84 -10.30 10.42
C GLN A 19 -0.76 -10.34 8.89
N PRO A 20 -1.78 -10.88 8.21
CA PRO A 20 -1.83 -10.89 6.76
C PRO A 20 -1.69 -9.47 6.20
N ILE A 21 -0.70 -9.28 5.33
CA ILE A 21 -0.56 -8.06 4.54
C ILE A 21 -1.28 -8.31 3.22
N GLY A 22 -2.33 -7.52 2.95
CA GLY A 22 -3.16 -7.67 1.76
C GLY A 22 -2.50 -7.21 0.47
N ARG A 23 -3.32 -7.01 -0.57
CA ARG A 23 -2.94 -6.33 -1.81
C ARG A 23 -3.87 -5.16 -2.06
N ILE A 24 -3.41 -4.16 -2.80
CA ILE A 24 -4.30 -3.14 -3.34
C ILE A 24 -5.16 -3.83 -4.41
N PRO A 25 -6.50 -3.83 -4.28
CA PRO A 25 -7.37 -4.48 -5.24
C PRO A 25 -7.34 -3.74 -6.59
N TYR A 26 -7.58 -4.47 -7.68
CA TYR A 26 -7.81 -3.86 -8.98
C TYR A 26 -9.00 -2.90 -8.92
N THR A 27 -8.82 -1.71 -9.48
CA THR A 27 -9.87 -0.70 -9.59
C THR A 27 -9.89 -0.11 -11.00
N ASP A 28 -10.95 0.63 -11.31
CA ASP A 28 -11.08 1.36 -12.57
C ASP A 28 -10.43 2.76 -12.51
N ALA A 29 -9.57 2.99 -11.51
CA ALA A 29 -8.81 4.23 -11.38
C ALA A 29 -7.70 4.29 -12.42
N ASP A 30 -7.49 5.48 -12.99
CA ASP A 30 -6.37 5.74 -13.89
C ASP A 30 -5.05 5.85 -13.10
N ILE A 31 -5.13 6.34 -11.86
CA ILE A 31 -3.98 6.53 -10.96
C ILE A 31 -4.39 6.13 -9.53
N ILE A 32 -3.53 5.38 -8.85
CA ILE A 32 -3.60 5.17 -7.40
C ILE A 32 -2.48 5.99 -6.75
N LEU A 33 -2.86 6.99 -5.95
CA LEU A 33 -1.94 7.77 -5.14
C LEU A 33 -1.90 7.19 -3.73
N VAL A 34 -0.74 6.66 -3.33
CA VAL A 34 -0.51 6.18 -1.97
C VAL A 34 0.24 7.25 -1.19
N ALA A 35 -0.35 7.71 -0.10
CA ALA A 35 0.15 8.80 0.74
C ALA A 35 0.17 8.40 2.23
N GLY A 36 0.61 9.33 3.08
CA GLY A 36 0.60 9.16 4.54
C GLY A 36 1.49 8.01 5.02
N ASP A 37 1.22 7.54 6.24
CA ASP A 37 1.97 6.50 6.95
C ASP A 37 1.60 5.09 6.43
N THR A 38 1.83 4.87 5.14
CA THR A 38 1.51 3.61 4.47
C THR A 38 2.61 2.58 4.66
N ALA A 39 3.87 2.96 4.40
CA ALA A 39 5.03 2.09 4.50
C ALA A 39 6.27 2.89 4.94
N ASN A 40 6.88 2.46 6.05
CA ASN A 40 7.96 3.17 6.73
C ASN A 40 9.26 2.35 6.86
N SER A 41 9.28 1.10 6.39
CA SER A 41 10.51 0.29 6.35
C SER A 41 10.78 -0.25 4.95
N ASP A 42 12.00 -0.76 4.73
CA ASP A 42 12.38 -1.42 3.47
C ASP A 42 11.41 -2.53 3.07
N LYS A 43 10.88 -3.29 4.04
CA LYS A 43 9.89 -4.34 3.78
C LYS A 43 8.55 -3.77 3.35
N GLY A 44 8.09 -2.69 4.01
CA GLY A 44 6.87 -1.99 3.62
C GLY A 44 7.00 -1.35 2.24
N MET A 45 8.15 -0.76 1.94
CA MET A 45 8.44 -0.16 0.63
C MET A 45 8.52 -1.21 -0.48
N ALA A 46 9.12 -2.37 -0.22
CA ALA A 46 9.13 -3.49 -1.17
C ALA A 46 7.70 -4.00 -1.44
N TRP A 47 6.86 -4.09 -0.42
CA TRP A 47 5.45 -4.44 -0.60
C TRP A 47 4.71 -3.41 -1.47
N LEU A 48 4.96 -2.11 -1.27
CA LEU A 48 4.34 -1.03 -2.04
C LEU A 48 4.76 -1.09 -3.52
N GLN A 49 6.05 -1.36 -3.79
CA GLN A 49 6.56 -1.55 -5.15
C GLN A 49 5.88 -2.72 -5.86
N GLN A 50 5.66 -3.84 -5.16
CA GLN A 50 4.92 -5.00 -5.70
C GLN A 50 3.46 -4.71 -6.05
N GLN A 51 2.86 -3.63 -5.54
CA GLN A 51 1.50 -3.25 -5.93
C GLN A 51 1.45 -2.50 -7.27
N ALA A 52 2.61 -2.05 -7.77
CA ALA A 52 2.75 -1.34 -9.04
C ALA A 52 3.22 -2.24 -10.19
N GLU A 53 3.46 -3.53 -9.91
CA GLU A 53 3.76 -4.59 -10.91
C GLU A 53 2.48 -5.28 -11.39
#